data_AF-A0A803XYK5-F1
#
_entry.id   AF-A0A803XYK5-F1
#
_cell.length_a   1.000
_cell.length_b   1.000
_cell.length_c   1.000
_cell.angle_alpha   90.00
_cell.angle_beta   90.00
_cell.angle_gamma   90.00
#
_symmetry.space_group_name_H-M   'P 1'
#
loop_
_entity.id
_entity.type
_entity.pdbx_description
1 polymer ?
#
loop_
_entity_poly.entity_id
_entity_poly.type
_entity_poly.pdbx_seq_one_letter_code
_entity_poly.pdbx_strand_id
1 'polypeptide(L)'
;MPKAKGKNRRQKFAYGLNRKRLYRNARRKAAPRIECSHIRHAWDATKSVAQNLAEMGLAGDPNKAVPIAKRRLQVSAGGTGRSWARVCGLS
;
A
#
# COMPACT_ATOMS: atom_id res chain seq x y z
N MET A 1 -31.73 10.29 -5.43
CA MET A 1 -30.79 10.70 -4.36
C MET A 1 -30.76 9.65 -3.26
N PRO A 2 -29.66 8.95 -2.96
CA PRO A 2 -29.64 8.04 -1.82
C PRO A 2 -29.41 8.85 -0.54
N LYS A 3 -30.49 9.15 0.19
CA LYS A 3 -30.39 9.63 1.57
C LYS A 3 -30.30 8.42 2.49
N ALA A 4 -29.07 7.94 2.72
CA ALA A 4 -28.79 7.01 3.80
C ALA A 4 -27.52 7.47 4.52
N LYS A 5 -27.64 8.51 5.36
CA LYS A 5 -26.65 8.72 6.44
C LYS A 5 -26.85 7.59 7.44
N GLY A 6 -26.27 6.43 7.14
CA GLY A 6 -26.10 5.35 8.11
C GLY A 6 -25.35 5.94 9.30
N LYS A 7 -26.00 5.98 10.46
CA LYS A 7 -25.36 6.44 11.70
C LYS A 7 -24.19 5.51 11.96
N ASN A 8 -22.96 6.00 11.78
CA ASN A 8 -21.78 5.34 12.32
C ASN A 8 -21.99 5.26 13.83
N ARG A 9 -22.38 4.08 14.33
CA ARG A 9 -22.59 3.84 15.76
C ARG A 9 -21.29 4.21 16.45
N ARG A 10 -21.31 5.26 17.27
CA ARG A 10 -20.13 5.77 17.97
C ARG A 10 -19.55 4.63 18.79
N GLN A 11 -18.32 4.22 18.46
CA GLN A 11 -17.64 3.16 19.18
C GLN A 11 -17.49 3.60 20.64
N LYS A 12 -18.13 2.87 21.56
CA LYS A 12 -18.04 3.17 22.99
C LYS A 12 -16.63 2.81 23.47
N PHE A 13 -16.05 3.67 24.31
CA PHE A 13 -14.76 3.37 24.94
C PHE A 13 -14.95 2.19 25.90
N ALA A 14 -14.32 1.05 25.59
CA ALA A 14 -14.33 -0.10 26.49
C ALA A 14 -13.36 0.16 27.66
N TYR A 15 -13.90 0.46 28.84
CA TYR A 15 -13.12 0.84 30.02
C TYR A 15 -12.23 -0.28 30.56
N GLY A 16 -12.61 -1.56 30.35
CA GLY A 16 -11.79 -2.71 30.76
C GLY A 16 -10.62 -3.06 29.82
N LEU A 17 -10.51 -2.40 28.66
CA LEU A 17 -9.45 -2.72 27.68
C LEU A 17 -8.19 -1.89 27.93
N ASN A 18 -7.11 -2.56 28.34
CA ASN A 18 -5.79 -1.94 28.35
C ASN A 18 -5.23 -1.84 26.92
N ARG A 19 -5.51 -0.71 26.24
CA ARG A 19 -5.09 -0.44 24.85
C ARG A 19 -3.58 -0.53 24.65
N LYS A 20 -2.77 -0.16 25.66
CA LYS A 20 -1.30 -0.28 25.59
C LYS A 20 -0.86 -1.74 25.54
N ARG A 21 -1.55 -2.65 26.24
CA ARG A 21 -1.27 -4.10 26.19
C ARG A 21 -1.68 -4.68 24.84
N LEU A 22 -2.86 -4.31 24.33
CA LEU A 22 -3.34 -4.74 23.01
C LEU A 22 -2.39 -4.31 21.88
N TYR A 23 -1.94 -3.06 21.88
CA TYR A 23 -0.98 -2.56 20.91
C TYR A 23 0.35 -3.32 20.96
N ARG A 24 0.91 -3.56 22.15
CA ARG A 24 2.13 -4.37 22.31
C ARG A 24 1.94 -5.80 21.80
N ASN A 25 0.80 -6.44 22.09
CA ASN A 25 0.50 -7.78 21.60
C ASN A 25 0.34 -7.81 20.08
N ALA A 26 -0.35 -6.84 19.49
CA ALA A 26 -0.51 -6.72 18.03
C ALA A 26 0.85 -6.54 17.35
N ARG A 27 1.74 -5.69 17.89
CA ARG A 27 3.11 -5.52 17.38
C ARG A 27 3.92 -6.80 17.43
N ARG A 28 3.85 -7.56 18.54
CA ARG A 28 4.54 -8.86 18.63
C ARG A 28 4.02 -9.87 17.61
N LYS A 29 2.71 -9.90 17.36
CA LYS A 29 2.11 -10.79 16.35
C LYS A 29 2.41 -10.38 14.91
N ALA A 30 2.56 -9.09 14.65
CA ALA A 30 2.90 -8.56 13.33
C ALA A 30 4.40 -8.64 13.02
N ALA A 31 5.25 -9.00 13.99
CA ALA A 31 6.67 -9.16 13.77
C ALA A 31 6.92 -10.38 12.85
N PRO A 32 7.78 -10.24 11.82
CA PRO A 32 8.06 -11.34 10.91
C PRO A 32 8.81 -12.47 11.62
N ARG A 33 8.46 -13.71 11.32
CA ARG A 33 9.24 -14.88 11.73
C ARG A 33 10.38 -15.08 10.73
N ILE A 34 11.44 -14.31 10.93
CA ILE A 34 12.67 -14.36 10.12
C ILE A 34 13.36 -15.68 10.40
N GLU A 35 13.92 -16.39 9.41
CA GLU A 35 14.68 -17.64 9.65
C GLU A 35 16.20 -17.42 9.72
N CYS A 36 16.74 -16.51 8.91
CA CYS A 36 18.18 -16.19 8.89
C CYS A 36 18.65 -15.58 10.22
N SER A 37 19.71 -16.13 10.81
CA SER A 37 20.30 -15.68 12.07
C SER A 37 20.83 -14.25 12.00
N HIS A 38 21.56 -13.90 10.94
CA HIS A 38 22.16 -12.56 10.79
C HIS A 38 21.11 -11.45 10.79
N ILE A 39 20.00 -11.66 10.06
CA ILE A 39 18.90 -10.71 9.99
C ILE A 39 18.19 -10.63 11.36
N ARG A 40 17.99 -11.76 12.04
CA ARG A 40 17.42 -11.76 13.40
C ARG A 40 18.24 -10.93 14.38
N HIS A 41 19.57 -11.03 14.33
CA HIS A 41 20.45 -10.27 15.23
C HIS A 41 20.51 -8.78 14.91
N ALA A 42 20.45 -8.42 13.63
CA ALA A 42 20.41 -7.02 13.21
C ALA A 42 19.02 -6.37 13.38
N TRP A 43 17.97 -7.15 13.68
CA TRP A 43 16.59 -6.66 13.73
C TRP A 43 16.28 -5.90 15.02
N ASP A 44 15.97 -4.60 14.90
CA ASP A 44 15.50 -3.78 16.03
C ASP A 44 13.96 -3.71 16.08
N ALA A 45 13.37 -4.14 17.19
CA ALA A 45 11.92 -4.12 17.39
C ALA A 45 11.34 -2.70 17.64
N THR A 46 12.17 -1.70 17.87
CA THR A 46 11.73 -0.31 18.08
C THR A 46 11.49 0.42 16.76
N LYS A 47 12.23 0.04 15.72
CA LYS A 47 12.19 0.65 14.39
C LYS A 47 11.07 0.08 13.52
N SER A 48 10.79 0.79 12.44
CA SER A 48 9.86 0.30 11.41
C SER A 48 10.51 -0.81 10.58
N VAL A 49 9.69 -1.69 9.99
CA VAL A 49 10.17 -2.74 9.08
C VAL A 49 11.00 -2.15 7.93
N ALA A 50 10.51 -1.05 7.33
CA ALA A 50 11.21 -0.40 6.23
C ALA A 50 12.57 0.17 6.65
N GLN A 51 12.66 0.77 7.84
CA GLN A 51 13.91 1.30 8.36
C GLN A 51 14.92 0.20 8.68
N ASN A 52 14.49 -0.89 9.33
CA ASN A 52 15.35 -2.04 9.61
C ASN A 52 15.96 -2.62 8.32
N LEU A 53 15.13 -2.78 7.28
CA LEU A 53 15.60 -3.30 6.00
C LEU A 53 16.60 -2.32 5.35
N ALA A 54 16.30 -1.03 5.36
CA ALA A 54 17.17 -0.01 4.79
C ALA A 54 18.54 0.07 5.49
N GLU A 55 18.59 -0.05 6.82
CA GLU A 55 19.84 -0.04 7.59
C GLU A 55 20.72 -1.27 7.30
N MET A 56 20.11 -2.42 6.99
CA MET A 56 20.83 -3.62 6.54
C MET A 56 21.19 -3.58 5.04
N GLY A 57 20.80 -2.52 4.31
CA GLY A 57 20.98 -2.44 2.85
C GLY A 57 20.04 -3.36 2.05
N LEU A 58 18.95 -3.83 2.66
CA LEU A 58 17.96 -4.70 2.03
C LEU A 58 16.84 -3.89 1.38
N ALA A 59 16.43 -4.34 0.19
CA ALA A 59 15.30 -3.78 -0.51
C ALA A 59 13.98 -4.32 0.05
N GLY A 60 13.10 -3.43 0.54
CA GLY A 60 11.74 -3.81 0.95
C GLY A 60 10.81 -4.12 -0.22
N ASP A 61 11.02 -3.48 -1.37
CA ASP A 61 10.29 -3.73 -2.61
C ASP A 61 11.30 -3.99 -3.74
N PRO A 62 11.34 -5.20 -4.32
CA PRO A 62 12.30 -5.53 -5.36
C PRO A 62 12.13 -4.66 -6.60
N ASN A 63 10.91 -4.23 -6.94
CA ASN A 63 10.65 -3.39 -8.12
C ASN A 63 11.16 -1.96 -7.95
N LYS A 64 11.30 -1.49 -6.71
CA LYS A 64 11.90 -0.19 -6.41
C LYS A 64 13.42 -0.25 -6.42
N ALA A 65 14.00 -1.36 -5.95
CA ALA A 65 15.45 -1.53 -5.96
C ALA A 65 15.99 -1.83 -7.36
N VAL A 66 15.26 -2.62 -8.16
CA VAL A 66 15.60 -2.93 -9.54
C VAL A 66 14.43 -2.48 -10.43
N PRO A 67 14.46 -1.25 -10.96
CA PRO A 67 13.40 -0.76 -11.81
C PRO A 67 13.35 -1.56 -13.11
N ILE A 68 12.31 -2.38 -13.27
CA ILE A 68 12.05 -3.07 -14.53
C ILE A 68 11.58 -2.03 -15.55
N ALA A 69 12.40 -1.78 -16.57
CA ALA A 69 12.05 -0.89 -17.65
C ALA A 69 10.81 -1.43 -18.38
N LYS A 70 9.66 -0.75 -18.22
CA LYS A 70 8.47 -1.05 -19.02
C LYS A 70 8.76 -0.62 -20.46
N ARG A 71 8.95 -1.58 -21.36
CA ARG A 71 8.91 -1.32 -22.80
C ARG A 71 7.55 -0.70 -23.09
N ARG A 72 7.52 0.56 -23.57
CA ARG A 72 6.32 1.08 -24.21
C ARG A 72 6.05 0.16 -25.39
N LEU A 73 4.97 -0.63 -25.32
CA LEU A 73 4.43 -1.25 -26.52
C LEU A 73 4.16 -0.09 -27.47
N GLN A 74 4.95 0.02 -28.53
CA GLN A 74 4.66 0.91 -29.62
C GLN A 74 3.38 0.37 -30.26
N VAL A 75 2.23 0.85 -29.80
CA VAL A 75 0.99 0.71 -30.54
C VAL A 75 1.23 1.52 -31.81
N SER A 76 1.57 0.81 -32.88
CA SER A 76 1.74 1.35 -34.22
C SER A 76 0.52 2.22 -34.53
N ALA A 77 0.77 3.51 -34.73
CA ALA A 77 -0.19 4.46 -35.23
C ALA A 77 -0.75 3.94 -36.55
N GLY A 78 -2.01 3.51 -36.53
CA GLY A 78 -2.74 3.05 -37.71
C GLY A 78 -4.23 3.20 -37.46
N GLY A 79 -4.76 4.38 -37.70
CA GLY A 79 -6.19 4.66 -37.61
C GLY A 79 -6.49 6.10 -37.25
N THR A 80 -6.50 6.96 -38.27
CA THR A 80 -7.00 8.34 -38.20
C THR A 80 -8.46 8.35 -37.74
N GLY A 81 -8.70 8.53 -36.45
CA GLY A 81 -10.02 8.86 -35.90
C GLY A 81 -10.33 10.31 -36.18
N ARG A 82 -10.89 10.60 -37.35
CA ARG A 82 -11.44 11.93 -37.67
C ARG A 82 -12.55 12.23 -36.66
N SER A 83 -12.48 13.46 -36.13
CA SER A 83 -13.48 14.13 -35.31
C SER A 83 -14.92 13.82 -35.75
N TRP A 84 -15.73 13.28 -34.84
CA TRP A 84 -17.19 13.16 -34.96
C TRP A 84 -17.93 14.48 -34.63
N ALA A 85 -17.22 15.60 -34.48
CA ALA A 85 -17.83 16.89 -34.14
C ALA A 85 -17.99 17.77 -35.40
N ARG A 86 -18.78 17.32 -36.38
CA ARG A 86 -19.38 18.19 -37.43
C ARG A 86 -20.51 17.51 -38.23
N VAL A 87 -21.47 16.83 -37.60
CA VAL A 87 -22.72 16.41 -38.29
C VAL A 87 -23.94 16.51 -37.35
N CYS A 88 -24.09 17.61 -36.63
CA CYS A 88 -25.40 18.04 -36.13
C CYS A 88 -25.52 19.54 -36.41
N GLY A 89 -25.75 19.85 -37.68
CA GLY A 89 -26.19 21.14 -38.17
C GLY A 89 -27.27 20.85 -39.21
N LEU A 90 -28.50 20.64 -38.73
CA LEU A 90 -29.70 20.75 -39.54
C LEU A 90 -30.72 21.55 -38.74
N SER A 91 -31.28 22.51 -39.47
CA SER A 91 -32.38 23.43 -39.20
C SER A 91 -33.58 22.83 -38.49
#